data_AF-A0A1I5AZE8-F1
#
_entry.id   AF-A0A1I5AZE8-F1
#
_cell.length_a   1.000
_cell.length_b   1.000
_cell.length_c   1.000
_cell.angle_alpha   90.00
_cell.angle_beta   90.00
_cell.angle_gamma   90.00
#
_symmetry.space_group_name_H-M   'P 1'
#
loop_
_entity.id
_entity.type
_entity.pdbx_description
1 polymer ?
#
loop_
_entity_poly.entity_id
_entity_poly.type
_entity_poly.pdbx_seq_one_letter_code
_entity_poly.pdbx_strand_id
1 'polypeptide(L)'
;MRRRLAAALVVAALAVPASAQQQEPFEPEGYRADNYRAPVPATLAGARVLNTVEAEAIWRARSGAFVDVLPRPPKPKNLPAGTVWRDAPRKNIPGSIWLPDTGYGSLPPAMDDYLQRGLAQASRGDKAALLVIYCLADCWMSWNAAKRALAYGYSNIAWYPDGTDGWERAKLPTEEVQPEPRPEQ
;
A
#
# COMPACT_ATOMS: atom_id res chain seq x y z
N MET A 1 -67.52 31.78 -30.81
CA MET A 1 -66.80 30.52 -31.13
C MET A 1 -65.35 30.65 -30.70
N ARG A 2 -64.85 29.66 -29.96
CA ARG A 2 -63.52 29.61 -29.32
C ARG A 2 -62.42 29.32 -30.34
N ARG A 3 -61.27 30.00 -30.24
CA ARG A 3 -59.96 29.42 -30.61
C ARG A 3 -58.90 29.92 -29.62
N ARG A 4 -58.51 29.05 -28.69
CA ARG A 4 -57.34 29.26 -27.82
C ARG A 4 -56.12 28.76 -28.58
N LEU A 5 -55.14 29.62 -28.80
CA LEU A 5 -53.82 29.24 -29.31
C LEU A 5 -53.00 28.71 -28.14
N ALA A 6 -52.64 27.43 -28.18
CA ALA A 6 -51.74 26.81 -27.21
C ALA A 6 -50.29 27.05 -27.65
N ALA A 7 -49.52 27.78 -26.85
CA ALA A 7 -48.07 27.91 -27.01
C ALA A 7 -47.41 26.71 -26.32
N ALA A 8 -46.73 25.86 -27.08
CA ALA A 8 -45.91 24.77 -26.54
C ALA A 8 -44.49 25.30 -26.31
N LEU A 9 -44.13 25.53 -25.04
CA LEU A 9 -42.75 25.77 -24.62
C LEU A 9 -42.04 24.42 -24.49
N VAL A 10 -41.14 24.12 -25.42
CA VAL A 10 -40.22 22.99 -25.32
C VAL A 10 -39.03 23.44 -24.48
N VAL A 11 -38.98 22.99 -23.23
CA VAL A 11 -37.81 23.14 -22.36
C VAL A 11 -36.83 22.02 -22.72
N ALA A 12 -35.76 22.36 -23.43
CA ALA A 12 -34.65 21.44 -23.67
C ALA A 12 -33.84 21.32 -22.37
N ALA A 13 -33.99 20.21 -21.66
CA ALA A 13 -33.17 19.89 -20.50
C ALA A 13 -31.75 19.53 -20.95
N LEU A 14 -30.79 20.42 -20.67
CA LEU A 14 -29.36 20.15 -20.81
C LEU A 14 -28.95 19.15 -19.72
N ALA A 15 -28.77 17.89 -20.10
CA ALA A 15 -28.20 16.88 -19.22
C ALA A 15 -26.69 17.16 -19.06
N VAL A 16 -26.30 17.70 -17.90
CA VAL A 16 -24.90 17.80 -17.50
C VAL A 16 -24.41 16.38 -17.17
N PRO A 17 -23.33 15.88 -17.79
CA PRO A 17 -22.81 14.57 -17.44
C PRO A 17 -22.27 14.66 -16.02
N ALA A 18 -22.88 13.92 -15.08
CA ALA A 18 -22.32 13.76 -13.76
C ALA A 18 -21.01 12.98 -13.91
N SER A 19 -19.88 13.66 -13.69
CA SER A 19 -18.60 12.99 -13.48
C SER A 19 -18.75 12.11 -12.25
N ALA A 20 -18.83 10.80 -12.46
CA ALA A 20 -18.77 9.85 -11.36
C ALA A 20 -17.39 9.99 -10.71
N GLN A 21 -17.30 10.76 -9.62
CA GLN A 21 -16.18 10.64 -8.70
C GLN A 21 -16.16 9.17 -8.29
N GLN A 22 -15.12 8.44 -8.71
CA GLN A 22 -14.86 7.09 -8.20
C GLN A 22 -14.77 7.22 -6.68
N GLN A 23 -15.82 6.76 -6.00
CA GLN A 23 -15.89 6.81 -4.57
C GLN A 23 -14.74 5.97 -4.03
N GLU A 24 -13.87 6.59 -3.23
CA GLU A 24 -12.75 5.89 -2.61
C GLU A 24 -13.28 4.66 -1.86
N PRO A 25 -12.61 3.51 -1.98
CA PRO A 25 -13.11 2.29 -1.38
C PRO A 25 -13.17 2.43 0.13
N PHE A 26 -14.25 1.92 0.73
CA PHE A 26 -14.39 1.86 2.18
C PHE A 26 -13.37 0.90 2.81
N GLU A 27 -13.01 1.14 4.06
CA GLU A 27 -12.15 0.24 4.84
C GLU A 27 -12.85 -1.12 5.10
N PRO A 28 -12.35 -2.25 4.58
CA PRO A 28 -12.97 -3.54 4.85
C PRO A 28 -12.75 -3.97 6.31
N GLU A 29 -13.71 -4.71 6.87
CA GLU A 29 -13.56 -5.33 8.20
C GLU A 29 -12.41 -6.35 8.23
N GLY A 30 -12.25 -7.12 7.16
CA GLY A 30 -11.16 -8.09 6.99
C GLY A 30 -9.93 -7.52 6.28
N TYR A 31 -9.11 -8.42 5.74
CA TYR A 31 -8.01 -8.09 4.82
C TYR A 31 -8.49 -8.18 3.37
N ARG A 32 -7.91 -7.35 2.49
CA ARG A 32 -8.13 -7.48 1.04
C ARG A 32 -7.55 -8.81 0.55
N ALA A 33 -8.35 -9.61 -0.16
CA ALA A 33 -7.95 -10.94 -0.62
C ALA A 33 -7.51 -11.02 -2.09
N ASP A 34 -7.84 -10.01 -2.91
CA ASP A 34 -7.57 -9.99 -4.34
C ASP A 34 -7.28 -8.57 -4.85
N ASN A 35 -7.00 -8.45 -6.15
CA ASN A 35 -6.81 -7.17 -6.86
C ASN A 35 -5.94 -6.16 -6.09
N TYR A 36 -4.76 -6.61 -5.67
CA TYR A 36 -3.92 -5.85 -4.75
C TYR A 36 -3.38 -4.53 -5.33
N ARG A 37 -3.41 -4.36 -6.66
CA ARG A 37 -3.07 -3.13 -7.38
C ARG A 37 -4.32 -2.40 -7.82
N ALA A 38 -4.93 -1.66 -6.90
CA ALA A 38 -6.19 -0.94 -7.09
C ALA A 38 -6.29 0.22 -6.08
N PRO A 39 -7.16 1.22 -6.30
CA PRO A 39 -7.39 2.28 -5.32
C PRO A 39 -7.59 1.71 -3.92
N VAL A 40 -6.96 2.35 -2.94
CA VAL A 40 -7.00 1.98 -1.52
C VAL A 40 -7.86 2.96 -0.75
N PRO A 41 -8.35 2.62 0.46
CA PRO A 41 -9.12 3.55 1.27
C PRO A 41 -8.27 4.75 1.66
N ALA A 42 -8.88 5.92 1.82
CA ALA A 42 -8.19 7.10 2.36
C ALA A 42 -7.74 6.93 3.82
N THR A 43 -8.26 5.93 4.52
CA THR A 43 -8.07 5.73 5.96
C THR A 43 -7.63 4.30 6.29
N LEU A 44 -7.01 4.15 7.45
CA LEU A 44 -6.76 2.87 8.09
C LEU A 44 -6.99 3.06 9.58
N ALA A 45 -8.07 2.51 10.11
CA ALA A 45 -8.43 2.65 11.51
C ALA A 45 -7.29 2.18 12.43
N GLY A 46 -6.86 3.06 13.34
CA GLY A 46 -5.77 2.80 14.28
C GLY A 46 -4.36 3.13 13.76
N ALA A 47 -4.21 3.51 12.48
CA ALA A 47 -2.95 4.00 11.94
C ALA A 47 -3.05 5.47 11.51
N ARG A 48 -1.90 6.15 11.48
CA ARG A 48 -1.78 7.47 10.84
C ARG A 48 -1.54 7.28 9.35
N VAL A 49 -2.37 7.88 8.51
CA VAL A 49 -2.14 7.89 7.06
C VAL A 49 -1.21 9.04 6.71
N LEU A 50 -0.13 8.76 5.97
CA LEU A 50 0.87 9.75 5.60
C LEU A 50 0.71 10.20 4.15
N ASN A 51 0.95 11.48 3.89
CA ASN A 51 1.37 11.92 2.56
C ASN A 51 2.91 11.86 2.41
N THR A 52 3.42 12.12 1.20
CA THR A 52 4.86 12.07 0.91
C THR A 52 5.68 13.06 1.74
N VAL A 53 5.17 14.26 2.02
CA VAL A 53 5.89 15.28 2.81
C VAL A 53 6.07 14.83 4.25
N GLU A 54 5.04 14.22 4.85
CA GLU A 54 5.11 13.68 6.21
C GLU A 54 6.03 12.46 6.29
N ALA A 55 5.98 11.57 5.29
CA ALA A 55 6.90 10.44 5.19
C ALA A 55 8.36 10.92 5.07
N GLU A 56 8.63 11.91 4.22
CA GLU A 56 9.95 12.53 4.09
C GLU A 56 10.44 13.13 5.40
N ALA A 57 9.58 13.86 6.12
CA ALA A 57 9.94 14.47 7.41
C ALA A 57 10.37 13.42 8.44
N ILE A 58 9.63 12.31 8.56
CA ILE A 58 9.96 11.18 9.45
C ILE A 58 11.28 10.54 9.03
N TRP A 59 11.47 10.34 7.73
CA TRP A 59 12.68 9.73 7.16
C TRP A 59 13.92 10.59 7.45
N ARG A 60 13.87 11.90 7.15
CA ARG A 60 14.98 12.84 7.41
C ARG A 60 15.33 12.93 8.89
N ALA A 61 14.31 12.94 9.76
CA ALA A 61 14.48 12.96 11.20
C ALA A 61 14.96 11.62 11.78
N ARG A 62 14.92 10.53 10.99
CA ARG A 62 15.17 9.15 11.45
C ARG A 62 14.31 8.78 12.66
N SER A 63 13.08 9.29 12.70
CA SER A 63 12.18 9.14 13.86
C SER A 63 11.23 7.94 13.75
N GLY A 64 11.34 7.15 12.68
CA GLY A 64 10.55 5.93 12.49
C GLY A 64 11.28 4.96 11.57
N ALA A 65 10.99 3.67 11.72
CA ALA A 65 11.54 2.62 10.86
C ALA A 65 10.59 2.37 9.68
N PHE A 66 11.15 2.36 8.47
CA PHE A 66 10.39 2.17 7.24
C PHE A 66 10.39 0.68 6.85
N VAL A 67 9.21 0.17 6.50
CA VAL A 67 8.97 -1.23 6.17
C VAL A 67 8.30 -1.31 4.81
N ASP A 68 9.06 -1.77 3.82
CA ASP A 68 8.58 -2.05 2.48
C ASP A 68 7.96 -3.44 2.42
N VAL A 69 6.74 -3.54 1.89
CA VAL A 69 6.05 -4.83 1.74
C VAL A 69 5.68 -5.14 0.29
N LEU A 70 6.29 -4.46 -0.69
CA LEU A 70 6.06 -4.75 -2.11
C LEU A 70 6.32 -6.25 -2.39
N PRO A 71 5.38 -6.99 -2.99
CA PRO A 71 5.56 -8.41 -3.28
C PRO A 71 6.68 -8.63 -4.29
N ARG A 72 7.29 -9.81 -4.22
CA ARG A 72 8.23 -10.24 -5.26
C ARG A 72 7.48 -10.89 -6.42
N PRO A 73 7.80 -10.54 -7.68
CA PRO A 73 7.34 -11.31 -8.82
C PRO A 73 7.73 -12.78 -8.65
N PRO A 74 6.81 -13.74 -8.82
CA PRO A 74 7.14 -15.14 -8.72
C PRO A 74 8.08 -15.53 -9.86
N LYS A 75 9.02 -16.45 -9.58
CA LYS A 75 9.85 -17.06 -10.62
C LYS A 75 8.94 -17.66 -11.71
N PRO A 76 9.14 -17.34 -13.00
CA PRO A 76 8.36 -17.94 -14.08
C PRO A 76 8.44 -19.46 -14.04
N LYS A 77 7.29 -20.14 -14.05
CA LYS A 77 7.22 -21.61 -14.01
C LYS A 77 7.81 -22.27 -15.26
N ASN A 78 7.81 -21.55 -16.39
CA ASN A 78 8.21 -22.06 -17.70
C ASN A 78 9.65 -21.65 -18.07
N LEU A 79 10.52 -21.48 -17.07
CA LEU A 79 11.91 -21.11 -17.32
C LEU A 79 12.64 -22.30 -17.99
N PRO A 80 13.29 -22.12 -19.15
CA PRO A 80 14.05 -23.21 -19.79
C PRO A 80 15.11 -23.78 -18.85
N ALA A 81 15.31 -25.10 -18.88
CA ALA A 81 16.33 -25.76 -18.07
C ALA A 81 17.71 -25.12 -18.28
N GLY A 82 18.41 -24.81 -17.19
CA GLY A 82 19.70 -24.11 -17.22
C GLY A 82 19.63 -22.58 -17.25
N THR A 83 18.45 -21.98 -17.36
CA THR A 83 18.30 -20.52 -17.29
C THR A 83 18.44 -20.05 -15.83
N VAL A 84 19.41 -19.17 -15.58
CA VAL A 84 19.56 -18.51 -14.27
C VAL A 84 18.51 -17.39 -14.17
N TRP A 85 17.55 -17.54 -13.26
CA TRP A 85 16.64 -16.46 -12.89
C TRP A 85 17.34 -15.53 -11.90
N ARG A 86 17.34 -14.23 -12.20
CA ARG A 86 17.79 -13.18 -11.27
C ARG A 86 16.58 -12.35 -10.88
N ASP A 87 16.33 -12.27 -9.59
CA ASP A 87 15.31 -11.37 -9.07
C ASP A 87 15.65 -9.92 -9.49
N ALA A 88 14.64 -9.17 -9.92
CA ALA A 88 14.82 -7.76 -10.21
C ALA A 88 15.24 -7.02 -8.93
N PRO A 89 16.24 -6.13 -8.99
CA PRO A 89 16.63 -5.34 -7.82
C PRO A 89 15.46 -4.46 -7.39
N ARG A 90 15.13 -4.48 -6.10
CA ARG A 90 14.15 -3.57 -5.51
C ARG A 90 14.86 -2.28 -5.10
N LYS A 91 14.45 -1.15 -5.67
CA LYS A 91 14.84 0.18 -5.20
C LYS A 91 13.79 0.73 -4.26
N ASN A 92 14.08 1.00 -2.99
CA ASN A 92 13.09 1.49 -2.03
C ASN A 92 13.58 2.73 -1.26
N ILE A 93 12.81 3.15 -0.24
CA ILE A 93 13.15 4.32 0.58
C ILE A 93 14.40 3.99 1.42
N PRO A 94 15.46 4.82 1.41
CA PRO A 94 16.71 4.48 2.07
C PRO A 94 16.58 4.18 3.57
N GLY A 95 17.22 3.10 4.03
CA GLY A 95 17.16 2.62 5.40
C GLY A 95 15.94 1.75 5.73
N SER A 96 15.13 1.39 4.73
CA SER A 96 13.99 0.49 4.93
C SER A 96 14.43 -0.98 4.97
N ILE A 97 13.71 -1.80 5.74
CA ILE A 97 13.73 -3.25 5.52
C ILE A 97 12.68 -3.64 4.47
N TRP A 98 12.90 -4.75 3.77
CA TRP A 98 11.96 -5.27 2.78
C TRP A 98 11.43 -6.66 3.17
N LEU A 99 10.12 -6.71 3.42
CA LEU A 99 9.36 -7.89 3.83
C LEU A 99 8.32 -8.26 2.74
N PRO A 100 8.75 -8.76 1.57
CA PRO A 100 7.85 -9.06 0.46
C PRO A 100 6.78 -10.09 0.84
N ASP A 101 5.65 -10.01 0.14
CA ASP A 101 4.56 -10.99 0.21
C ASP A 101 3.83 -11.07 1.57
N THR A 102 4.14 -10.18 2.51
CA THR A 102 3.50 -10.14 3.84
C THR A 102 2.13 -9.45 3.86
N GLY A 103 1.78 -8.78 2.76
CA GLY A 103 0.51 -8.07 2.60
C GLY A 103 -0.62 -8.87 1.93
N TYR A 104 -0.43 -10.16 1.62
CA TYR A 104 -1.54 -10.99 1.10
C TYR A 104 -2.69 -11.08 2.11
N GLY A 105 -3.93 -11.18 1.62
CA GLY A 105 -5.13 -11.24 2.47
C GLY A 105 -5.20 -12.49 3.34
N SER A 106 -4.82 -13.63 2.77
CA SER A 106 -4.53 -14.85 3.52
C SER A 106 -3.02 -15.01 3.60
N LEU A 107 -2.48 -15.08 4.82
CA LEU A 107 -1.05 -15.16 5.06
C LEU A 107 -0.73 -16.51 5.72
N PRO A 108 0.09 -17.38 5.10
CA PRO A 108 0.51 -18.63 5.72
C PRO A 108 1.24 -18.39 7.05
N PRO A 109 1.16 -19.31 8.03
CA PRO A 109 1.80 -19.12 9.34
C PRO A 109 3.28 -18.74 9.27
N ALA A 110 4.06 -19.39 8.39
CA ALA A 110 5.48 -19.07 8.24
C ALA A 110 5.74 -17.63 7.75
N MET A 111 4.84 -17.08 6.92
CA MET A 111 4.91 -15.71 6.44
C MET A 111 4.38 -14.70 7.46
N ASP A 112 3.42 -15.11 8.30
CA ASP A 112 2.97 -14.34 9.46
C ASP A 112 4.11 -14.17 10.48
N ASP A 113 4.78 -15.27 10.83
CA ASP A 113 5.96 -15.24 11.69
C ASP A 113 7.09 -14.40 11.08
N TYR A 114 7.27 -14.46 9.76
CA TYR A 114 8.24 -13.64 9.03
C TYR A 114 7.93 -12.14 9.16
N LEU A 115 6.67 -11.73 8.98
CA LEU A 115 6.25 -10.35 9.22
C LEU A 115 6.51 -9.95 10.67
N GLN A 116 6.08 -10.75 11.65
CA GLN A 116 6.26 -10.44 13.06
C GLN A 116 7.73 -10.25 13.45
N ARG A 117 8.63 -11.14 12.98
CA ARG A 117 10.08 -11.02 13.20
C ARG A 117 10.66 -9.78 12.54
N GLY A 118 10.29 -9.50 11.29
CA GLY A 118 10.76 -8.33 10.57
C GLY A 118 10.33 -7.01 11.25
N LEU A 119 9.07 -6.93 11.70
CA LEU A 119 8.60 -5.76 12.45
C LEU A 119 9.33 -5.64 13.80
N ALA A 120 9.61 -6.75 14.49
CA ALA A 120 10.39 -6.73 15.72
C ALA A 120 11.83 -6.26 15.48
N GLN A 121 12.46 -6.66 14.37
CA GLN A 121 13.78 -6.17 13.96
C GLN A 121 13.75 -4.67 13.67
N ALA A 122 12.81 -4.19 12.86
CA ALA A 122 12.66 -2.77 12.53
C ALA A 122 12.44 -1.89 13.77
N SER A 123 11.64 -2.37 14.72
CA SER A 123 11.33 -1.68 15.97
C SER A 123 12.33 -1.92 17.09
N ARG A 124 13.32 -2.81 16.90
CA ARG A 124 14.19 -3.33 17.98
C ARG A 124 13.40 -3.92 19.16
N GLY A 125 12.26 -4.53 18.86
CA GLY A 125 11.35 -5.16 19.83
C GLY A 125 10.37 -4.20 20.51
N ASP A 126 10.45 -2.89 20.25
CA ASP A 126 9.59 -1.89 20.89
C ASP A 126 8.24 -1.74 20.14
N LYS A 127 7.16 -2.19 20.77
CA LYS A 127 5.80 -2.07 20.22
C LYS A 127 5.28 -0.63 20.12
N ALA A 128 5.91 0.33 20.78
CA ALA A 128 5.59 1.75 20.69
C ALA A 128 6.44 2.52 19.65
N ALA A 129 7.47 1.88 19.07
CA ALA A 129 8.27 2.49 18.03
C ALA A 129 7.42 2.82 16.79
N LEU A 130 7.69 3.96 16.16
CA LEU A 130 7.02 4.35 14.93
C LEU A 130 7.46 3.44 13.78
N LEU A 131 6.50 2.71 13.23
CA LEU A 131 6.68 1.92 12.01
C LEU A 131 5.93 2.58 10.85
N VAL A 132 6.64 2.88 9.77
CA VAL A 132 6.08 3.42 8.53
C VAL A 132 6.00 2.28 7.51
N ILE A 133 4.79 1.81 7.23
CA ILE A 133 4.55 0.67 6.33
C ILE A 133 4.12 1.19 4.96
N TYR A 134 4.75 0.70 3.89
CA TYR A 134 4.52 1.18 2.53
C TYR A 134 4.77 0.11 1.46
N CYS A 135 4.36 0.42 0.24
CA CYS A 135 4.54 -0.41 -0.96
C CYS A 135 4.75 0.54 -2.17
N LEU A 136 3.94 0.37 -3.21
CA LEU A 136 3.72 1.31 -4.31
C LEU A 136 2.39 2.04 -4.09
N ALA A 137 2.08 3.02 -4.93
CA ALA A 137 0.74 3.59 -4.97
C ALA A 137 -0.30 2.52 -5.36
N ASP A 138 -1.53 2.70 -4.88
CA ASP A 138 -2.64 1.77 -5.12
C ASP A 138 -2.31 0.33 -4.72
N CYS A 139 -1.62 0.15 -3.58
CA CYS A 139 -1.14 -1.16 -3.13
C CYS A 139 -1.81 -1.60 -1.82
N TRP A 140 -2.83 -2.46 -1.94
CA TRP A 140 -3.54 -3.05 -0.81
C TRP A 140 -2.65 -3.92 0.10
N MET A 141 -1.51 -4.39 -0.38
CA MET A 141 -0.59 -5.17 0.45
C MET A 141 -0.01 -4.34 1.61
N SER A 142 0.27 -3.05 1.38
CA SER A 142 0.71 -2.16 2.46
C SER A 142 -0.39 -1.88 3.47
N TRP A 143 -1.63 -1.70 3.02
CA TRP A 143 -2.79 -1.53 3.89
C TRP A 143 -3.01 -2.77 4.76
N ASN A 144 -2.99 -3.97 4.16
CA ASN A 144 -3.12 -5.24 4.89
C ASN A 144 -2.00 -5.45 5.92
N ALA A 145 -0.74 -5.18 5.54
CA ALA A 145 0.40 -5.33 6.44
C ALA A 145 0.34 -4.34 7.61
N ALA A 146 -0.06 -3.09 7.36
CA ALA A 146 -0.27 -2.09 8.41
C ALA A 146 -1.38 -2.49 9.39
N LYS A 147 -2.51 -3.00 8.87
CA LYS A 147 -3.59 -3.55 9.69
C LYS A 147 -3.15 -4.75 10.54
N ARG A 148 -2.33 -5.65 9.98
CA ARG A 148 -1.72 -6.76 10.74
C ARG A 148 -0.79 -6.27 11.84
N ALA A 149 0.04 -5.26 11.56
CA ALA A 149 0.94 -4.69 12.55
C ALA A 149 0.17 -4.16 13.77
N LEU A 150 -0.97 -3.48 13.56
CA LEU A 150 -1.87 -3.09 14.64
C LEU A 150 -2.40 -4.30 15.41
N ALA A 151 -2.85 -5.35 14.72
CA ALA A 151 -3.33 -6.58 15.34
C ALA A 151 -2.26 -7.32 16.16
N TYR A 152 -0.97 -7.16 15.81
CA TYR A 152 0.16 -7.67 16.61
C TYR A 152 0.52 -6.79 17.82
N GLY A 153 -0.28 -5.76 18.12
CA GLY A 153 -0.11 -4.90 19.29
C GLY A 153 0.87 -3.74 19.13
N TYR A 154 1.31 -3.42 17.90
CA TYR A 154 2.04 -2.17 17.67
C TYR A 154 1.09 -0.98 17.79
N SER A 155 1.45 0.02 18.59
CA SER A 155 0.58 1.16 18.91
C SER A 155 0.86 2.41 18.07
N ASN A 156 1.98 2.44 17.34
CA ASN A 156 2.41 3.60 16.58
C ASN A 156 2.70 3.24 15.11
N ILE A 157 1.63 2.89 14.40
CA ILE A 157 1.69 2.57 12.98
C ILE A 157 1.36 3.81 12.15
N ALA A 158 2.20 4.09 11.17
CA ALA A 158 1.91 4.98 10.08
C ALA A 158 1.89 4.21 8.76
N TRP A 159 0.88 4.45 7.93
CA TRP A 159 0.76 3.85 6.61
C TRP A 159 0.97 4.92 5.55
N TYR A 160 1.87 4.67 4.61
CA TYR A 160 2.19 5.58 3.51
C TYR A 160 1.65 5.02 2.17
N PRO A 161 0.42 5.40 1.76
CA PRO A 161 -0.26 4.84 0.59
C PRO A 161 0.40 5.13 -0.74
N ASP A 162 1.02 6.31 -0.92
CA ASP A 162 1.68 6.64 -2.19
C ASP A 162 2.97 5.84 -2.41
N GLY A 163 3.54 5.29 -1.33
CA GLY A 163 4.69 4.40 -1.36
C GLY A 163 5.89 4.95 -2.14
N THR A 164 6.65 4.06 -2.78
CA THR A 164 7.82 4.46 -3.58
C THR A 164 7.42 5.28 -4.80
N ASP A 165 6.22 5.12 -5.36
CA ASP A 165 5.80 5.92 -6.53
C ASP A 165 5.68 7.41 -6.14
N GLY A 166 5.07 7.73 -5.00
CA GLY A 166 5.03 9.10 -4.49
C GLY A 166 6.40 9.65 -4.13
N TRP A 167 7.24 8.79 -3.54
CA TRP A 167 8.61 9.14 -3.16
C TRP A 167 9.47 9.53 -4.37
N GLU A 168 9.41 8.73 -5.44
CA GLU A 168 10.12 8.99 -6.69
C GLU A 168 9.56 10.19 -7.43
N ARG A 169 8.23 10.38 -7.46
CA ARG A 169 7.60 11.60 -8.01
C ARG A 169 8.10 12.87 -7.31
N ALA A 170 8.33 12.79 -5.99
CA ALA A 170 8.93 13.87 -5.21
C ALA A 170 10.45 14.02 -5.42
N LYS A 171 11.06 13.22 -6.29
CA LYS A 171 12.50 13.22 -6.61
C LYS A 171 13.39 12.93 -5.40
N LEU A 172 12.88 12.15 -4.46
CA LEU A 172 13.63 11.73 -3.28
C LEU A 172 14.51 10.51 -3.59
N PRO A 173 15.63 10.32 -2.88
CA PRO A 173 16.60 9.27 -3.20
C PRO A 173 16.03 7.89 -2.92
N THR A 174 16.42 6.90 -3.73
CA THR A 174 16.12 5.48 -3.51
C THR A 174 17.41 4.67 -3.40
N GLU A 175 17.38 3.54 -2.71
CA GLU A 175 18.50 2.59 -2.66
C GLU A 175 18.09 1.18 -3.07
N GLU A 176 19.02 0.41 -3.62
CA GLU A 176 18.79 -1.01 -3.88
C GLU A 176 18.85 -1.81 -2.59
N VAL A 177 17.87 -2.68 -2.37
CA VAL A 177 17.73 -3.50 -1.17
C VAL A 177 17.54 -4.96 -1.53
N GLN A 178 18.04 -5.84 -0.66
CA GLN A 178 17.72 -7.27 -0.69
C GLN A 178 16.63 -7.58 0.32
N PRO A 179 15.73 -8.53 0.03
CA PRO A 179 14.67 -8.88 0.95
C PRO A 179 15.25 -9.52 2.21
N GLU A 180 14.62 -9.28 3.35
CA GLU A 180 14.98 -9.98 4.58
C GLU A 180 14.86 -11.50 4.38
N PRO A 181 15.73 -12.32 5.00
CA PRO A 181 15.72 -13.77 4.83
C PRO A 181 14.33 -14.38 5.09
N ARG A 182 13.74 -14.96 4.05
CA ARG A 182 12.44 -15.63 4.13
C ARG A 182 12.60 -17.04 4.69
N PRO A 183 11.54 -17.62 5.28
CA PRO A 183 11.44 -19.06 5.44
C PRO A 183 11.67 -19.74 4.08
N GLU A 184 12.32 -20.91 4.06
CA GLU A 184 12.55 -21.67 2.84
C GLU A 184 11.22 -21.90 2.10
N GLN A 185 11.24 -21.70 0.78
CA GLN A 185 10.14 -22.01 -0.13
C GLN A 185 10.27 -23.41 -0.68
#